data_AF-A0A6V7FNL1-F1
#
_entry.id   AF-A0A6V7FNL1-F1
#
_cell.length_a   1.000
_cell.length_b   1.000
_cell.length_c   1.000
_cell.angle_alpha   90.00
_cell.angle_beta   90.00
_cell.angle_gamma   90.00
#
_symmetry.space_group_name_H-M   'P 1'
#
loop_
_entity.id
_entity.type
_entity.pdbx_description
1 polymer ?
#
loop_
_entity_poly.entity_id
_entity_poly.type
_entity_poly.pdbx_seq_one_letter_code
_entity_poly.pdbx_strand_id
1 'polypeptide(L)'
;MRLWICEKRDQAKNIAPLLGNPKPGQGYIDTDDGRVTWARGHLLEQVAPPGYDKAWEAWNFDVLPMIPSAWKHKPTAEKERELAVLLANIPKATEIIIATDCGAEGEAIARELLDHAAYRGPVRRLWYSALDAASLTKAIANLRPGESSEPLYWASQARSRADWLMGMNLSRAYTLRSRAAGGKGPRHVGRVMSPTLALVVRRDAAIAAFREATYYDLEITAQTALGASVVLTYAPVDEGRIFDRADAEAIIAAATGASGPLAVAHESKSQKPPALMTLSRFQQLASRRFGWSAKKTSTSRKACTTKS
;
A
#
# COMPACT_ATOMS: atom_id res chain seq x y z
N MET A 1 -4.00 36.94 0.74
CA MET A 1 -4.64 36.10 1.78
C MET A 1 -3.94 34.75 1.80
N ARG A 2 -3.85 34.08 2.97
CA ARG A 2 -3.39 32.68 3.03
C ARG A 2 -4.46 31.75 2.47
N LEU A 3 -4.03 30.69 1.79
CA LEU A 3 -4.92 29.63 1.30
C LEU A 3 -4.45 28.28 1.84
N TRP A 4 -5.32 27.62 2.60
CA TRP A 4 -5.10 26.31 3.19
C TRP A 4 -5.72 25.25 2.28
N ILE A 5 -4.91 24.31 1.78
CA ILE A 5 -5.36 23.25 0.86
C ILE A 5 -5.39 21.92 1.62
N CYS A 6 -6.60 21.43 1.90
CA CYS A 6 -6.83 20.12 2.53
C CYS A 6 -7.07 19.03 1.46
N GLU A 7 -6.97 17.75 1.81
CA GLU A 7 -7.29 16.65 0.88
C GLU A 7 -8.78 16.37 0.80
N LYS A 8 -9.50 16.62 1.90
CA LYS A 8 -10.92 16.26 2.10
C LYS A 8 -11.66 17.35 2.85
N ARG A 9 -12.98 17.44 2.63
CA ARG A 9 -13.86 18.40 3.31
C ARG A 9 -13.83 18.27 4.83
N ASP A 10 -13.76 17.05 5.35
CA ASP A 10 -13.79 16.83 6.81
C ASP A 10 -12.51 17.35 7.50
N GLN A 11 -11.36 17.26 6.84
CA GLN A 11 -10.13 17.89 7.33
C GLN A 11 -10.29 19.41 7.40
N ALA A 12 -10.85 20.02 6.36
CA ALA A 12 -11.10 21.46 6.34
C ALA A 12 -12.05 21.90 7.45
N LYS A 13 -13.08 21.10 7.77
CA LYS A 13 -14.00 21.36 8.89
C LYS A 13 -13.32 21.29 10.27
N ASN A 14 -12.30 20.45 10.43
CA ASN A 14 -11.55 20.36 11.68
C ASN A 14 -10.52 21.49 11.82
N ILE A 15 -9.94 21.94 10.70
CA ILE A 15 -8.91 22.99 10.69
C ILE A 15 -9.53 24.39 10.78
N ALA A 16 -10.58 24.69 10.03
CA ALA A 16 -11.12 26.04 9.91
C ALA A 16 -11.51 26.70 11.26
N PRO A 17 -12.14 26.00 12.23
CA PRO A 17 -12.47 26.59 13.54
C PRO A 17 -11.24 27.01 14.36
N LEU A 18 -10.07 26.44 14.07
CA LEU A 18 -8.81 26.77 14.75
C LEU A 18 -8.10 28.00 14.15
N LEU A 19 -8.63 28.52 13.03
CA LEU A 19 -8.08 29.65 12.28
C LEU A 19 -8.90 30.94 12.46
N GLY A 20 -9.76 30.98 13.48
CA GLY A 20 -10.62 32.13 13.78
C GLY A 20 -12.08 31.85 13.43
N ASN A 21 -12.81 32.88 13.00
CA ASN A 21 -14.26 32.82 12.78
C ASN A 21 -14.63 32.15 11.44
N PRO A 22 -15.07 30.86 11.41
CA PRO A 22 -15.29 30.15 10.16
C PRO A 22 -16.60 30.58 9.49
N LYS A 23 -16.52 31.01 8.22
CA LYS A 23 -17.66 31.40 7.37
C LYS A 23 -17.73 30.47 6.15
N PRO A 24 -18.68 29.53 6.10
CA PRO A 24 -18.80 28.60 4.99
C PRO A 24 -19.08 29.30 3.66
N GLY A 25 -18.37 28.90 2.61
CA GLY A 25 -18.61 29.28 1.22
C GLY A 25 -18.79 28.06 0.31
N GLN A 26 -18.91 28.29 -0.99
CA GLN A 26 -19.00 27.20 -1.96
C GLN A 26 -17.61 26.61 -2.26
N GLY A 27 -17.30 25.48 -1.61
CA GLY A 27 -16.02 24.76 -1.81
C GLY A 27 -14.86 25.30 -0.97
N TYR A 28 -15.14 26.19 -0.02
CA TYR A 28 -14.16 26.73 0.92
C TYR A 28 -14.84 27.20 2.22
N ILE A 29 -14.05 27.55 3.22
CA ILE A 29 -14.45 28.18 4.48
C ILE A 29 -13.50 29.37 4.68
N ASP A 30 -14.03 30.58 4.78
CA ASP A 30 -13.25 31.77 5.13
C ASP A 30 -13.05 31.83 6.65
N THR A 31 -11.88 32.28 7.07
CA THR A 31 -11.44 32.36 8.47
C THR A 31 -10.63 33.65 8.66
N ASP A 32 -10.26 33.97 9.91
CA ASP A 32 -9.47 35.16 10.18
C ASP A 32 -8.04 35.03 9.62
N ASP A 33 -7.51 33.80 9.55
CA ASP A 33 -6.22 33.48 8.91
C ASP A 33 -6.33 33.05 7.43
N GLY A 34 -7.36 33.55 6.73
CA GLY A 34 -7.54 33.35 5.29
C GLY A 34 -8.54 32.25 4.95
N ARG A 35 -8.32 31.56 3.83
CA ARG A 35 -9.31 30.65 3.24
C ARG A 35 -8.90 29.20 3.34
N VAL A 36 -9.78 28.33 3.82
CA VAL A 36 -9.59 26.87 3.83
C VAL A 36 -10.39 26.24 2.72
N THR A 37 -9.73 25.53 1.81
CA THR A 37 -10.36 24.76 0.73
C THR A 37 -9.88 23.31 0.77
N TRP A 38 -10.51 22.45 -0.01
CA TRP A 38 -10.19 21.03 -0.02
C TRP A 38 -10.27 20.46 -1.42
N ALA A 39 -9.40 19.50 -1.69
CA ALA A 39 -9.51 18.61 -2.82
C ALA A 39 -10.54 17.50 -2.56
N ARG A 40 -10.65 16.56 -3.50
CA ARG A 40 -11.43 15.33 -3.37
C ARG A 40 -10.53 14.16 -3.77
N GLY A 41 -9.44 13.95 -3.03
CA GLY A 41 -8.28 13.20 -3.54
C GLY A 41 -7.64 13.92 -4.73
N HIS A 42 -6.99 13.19 -5.63
CA HIS A 42 -6.46 13.78 -6.88
C HIS A 42 -7.58 14.41 -7.72
N LEU A 43 -7.38 15.67 -8.12
CA LEU A 43 -8.26 16.40 -9.05
C LEU A 43 -7.69 16.42 -10.48
N LEU A 44 -6.45 15.98 -10.61
CA LEU A 44 -5.71 15.89 -11.85
C LEU A 44 -5.33 14.42 -12.08
N GLU A 45 -5.25 14.01 -13.33
CA GLU A 45 -4.78 12.69 -13.73
C GLU A 45 -3.75 12.82 -14.85
N GLN A 46 -2.87 11.83 -14.98
CA GLN A 46 -1.90 11.83 -16.06
C GLN A 46 -2.60 11.75 -17.42
N VAL A 47 -2.07 12.49 -18.38
CA VAL A 47 -2.56 12.48 -19.75
C VAL A 47 -2.35 11.09 -20.37
N ALA A 48 -3.32 10.62 -21.14
CA ALA A 48 -3.20 9.39 -21.92
C ALA A 48 -2.25 9.59 -23.11
N PRO A 49 -1.67 8.52 -23.70
CA PRO A 49 -0.67 8.67 -24.76
C PRO A 49 -1.05 9.63 -25.92
N PRO A 50 -2.30 9.66 -26.44
CA PRO A 50 -2.70 10.59 -27.51
C PRO A 50 -2.58 12.08 -27.16
N GLY A 51 -2.60 12.45 -25.86
CA GLY A 51 -2.44 13.84 -25.43
C GLY A 51 -0.98 14.30 -25.36
N TYR A 52 -0.02 13.39 -25.58
CA TYR A 52 1.39 13.72 -25.80
C TYR A 52 1.71 13.77 -27.30
N ASP A 53 1.34 12.71 -28.02
CA ASP A 53 1.51 12.57 -29.46
C ASP A 53 0.31 11.83 -30.04
N LYS A 54 -0.33 12.38 -31.08
CA LYS A 54 -1.48 11.76 -31.74
C LYS A 54 -1.10 10.40 -32.37
N ALA A 55 0.15 10.20 -32.78
CA ALA A 55 0.63 8.92 -33.27
C ALA A 55 0.48 7.79 -32.23
N TRP A 56 0.51 8.11 -30.94
CA TRP A 56 0.36 7.16 -29.84
C TRP A 56 -1.11 6.76 -29.58
N GLU A 57 -2.05 7.20 -30.40
CA GLU A 57 -3.40 6.65 -30.44
C GLU A 57 -3.43 5.26 -31.07
N ALA A 58 -2.62 5.05 -32.11
CA ALA A 58 -2.48 3.75 -32.75
C ALA A 58 -1.73 2.76 -31.83
N TRP A 59 -2.19 1.51 -31.81
CA TRP A 59 -1.50 0.42 -31.11
C TRP A 59 -0.71 -0.37 -32.16
N ASN A 60 0.59 -0.09 -32.24
CA ASN A 60 1.56 -0.83 -33.06
C ASN A 60 2.91 -0.85 -32.32
N PHE A 61 3.87 -1.62 -32.83
CA PHE A 61 5.20 -1.71 -32.22
C PHE A 61 6.10 -0.51 -32.58
N ASP A 62 5.85 0.16 -33.71
CA ASP A 62 6.69 1.25 -34.20
C ASP A 62 6.67 2.50 -33.30
N VAL A 63 5.59 2.69 -32.54
CA VAL A 63 5.44 3.80 -31.57
C VAL A 63 5.90 3.44 -30.15
N LEU A 64 6.37 2.21 -29.92
CA LEU A 64 6.82 1.75 -28.60
C LEU A 64 8.36 1.79 -28.50
N PRO A 65 8.93 2.24 -27.35
CA PRO A 65 8.25 2.75 -26.17
C PRO A 65 7.83 4.24 -26.32
N MET A 66 6.64 4.55 -25.83
CA MET A 66 6.15 5.92 -25.64
C MET A 66 6.79 6.51 -24.39
N ILE A 67 7.66 7.51 -24.56
CA ILE A 67 8.36 8.21 -23.48
C ILE A 67 8.09 9.71 -23.64
N PRO A 68 7.25 10.32 -22.79
CA PRO A 68 7.00 11.75 -22.83
C PRO A 68 8.26 12.56 -22.53
N SER A 69 8.55 13.59 -23.33
CA SER A 69 9.61 14.57 -23.05
C SER A 69 9.25 15.52 -21.90
N ALA A 70 7.96 15.83 -21.76
CA ALA A 70 7.40 16.60 -20.66
C ALA A 70 6.11 15.95 -20.16
N TRP A 71 5.98 15.79 -18.84
CA TRP A 71 4.83 15.16 -18.22
C TRP A 71 3.66 16.14 -18.10
N LYS A 72 2.46 15.69 -18.48
CA LYS A 72 1.24 16.49 -18.47
C LYS A 72 0.18 15.84 -17.58
N HIS A 73 -0.54 16.68 -16.86
CA HIS A 73 -1.74 16.30 -16.14
C HIS A 73 -2.94 17.04 -16.74
N LYS A 74 -4.11 16.40 -16.68
CA LYS A 74 -5.38 16.98 -17.08
C LYS A 74 -6.40 16.88 -15.93
N PRO A 75 -7.40 17.77 -15.87
CA PRO A 75 -8.50 17.64 -14.93
C PRO A 75 -9.22 16.30 -15.01
N THR A 76 -9.61 15.77 -13.85
CA THR A 76 -10.56 14.66 -13.78
C THR A 76 -11.99 15.21 -13.95
N ALA A 77 -12.71 14.76 -14.97
CA ALA A 77 -14.03 15.29 -15.34
C ALA A 77 -15.05 15.29 -14.19
N GLU A 78 -15.02 14.31 -13.29
CA GLU A 78 -15.95 14.20 -12.17
C GLU A 78 -15.73 15.25 -11.05
N LYS A 79 -14.61 15.99 -11.09
CA LYS A 79 -14.14 16.84 -9.98
C LYS A 79 -13.86 18.28 -10.41
N GLU A 80 -14.44 18.71 -11.54
CA GLU A 80 -14.23 20.03 -12.11
C GLU A 80 -14.67 21.17 -11.18
N ARG A 81 -15.73 20.96 -10.39
CA ARG A 81 -16.22 21.98 -9.46
C ARG A 81 -15.21 22.29 -8.36
N GLU A 82 -14.68 21.27 -7.69
CA GLU A 82 -13.65 21.43 -6.66
C GLU A 82 -12.35 22.01 -7.26
N LEU A 83 -11.97 21.56 -8.46
CA LEU A 83 -10.81 22.10 -9.16
C LEU A 83 -10.99 23.58 -9.50
N ALA A 84 -12.15 23.99 -10.01
CA ALA A 84 -12.44 25.38 -10.36
C ALA A 84 -12.31 26.31 -9.14
N VAL A 85 -12.80 25.89 -7.97
CA VAL A 85 -12.65 26.66 -6.73
C VAL A 85 -11.17 26.81 -6.37
N LEU A 86 -10.38 25.74 -6.43
CA LEU A 86 -8.94 25.79 -6.16
C LEU A 86 -8.21 26.71 -7.14
N LEU A 87 -8.43 26.56 -8.44
CA LEU A 87 -7.78 27.35 -9.49
C LEU A 87 -8.19 28.83 -9.45
N ALA A 88 -9.38 29.16 -8.97
CA ALA A 88 -9.80 30.54 -8.75
C ALA A 88 -9.10 31.23 -7.55
N ASN A 89 -8.56 30.44 -6.61
CA ASN A 89 -8.00 30.93 -5.35
C ASN A 89 -6.47 30.84 -5.27
N ILE A 90 -5.85 29.78 -5.83
CA ILE A 90 -4.39 29.58 -5.77
C ILE A 90 -3.62 30.80 -6.30
N PRO A 91 -3.94 31.38 -7.48
CA PRO A 91 -3.20 32.54 -7.99
C PRO A 91 -3.33 33.80 -7.14
N LYS A 92 -4.36 33.88 -6.28
CA LYS A 92 -4.64 35.04 -5.40
C LYS A 92 -3.99 34.88 -4.02
N ALA A 93 -3.40 33.72 -3.73
CA ALA A 93 -2.83 33.42 -2.43
C ALA A 93 -1.48 34.12 -2.26
N THR A 94 -1.32 34.83 -1.14
CA THR A 94 -0.03 35.43 -0.76
C THR A 94 0.92 34.39 -0.16
N GLU A 95 0.38 33.29 0.37
CA GLU A 95 1.09 32.12 0.88
C GLU A 95 0.13 30.92 0.83
N ILE A 96 0.62 29.75 0.40
CA ILE A 96 -0.12 28.49 0.40
C ILE A 96 0.27 27.68 1.63
N ILE A 97 -0.72 27.15 2.35
CA ILE A 97 -0.52 26.16 3.39
C ILE A 97 -1.01 24.80 2.91
N ILE A 98 -0.09 23.87 2.68
CA ILE A 98 -0.42 22.47 2.37
C ILE A 98 -0.90 21.82 3.68
N ALA A 99 -2.17 21.41 3.71
CA ALA A 99 -2.85 20.80 4.84
C ALA A 99 -3.46 19.42 4.50
N THR A 100 -2.93 18.76 3.47
CA THR A 100 -3.27 17.38 3.07
C THR A 100 -2.67 16.35 4.03
N ASP A 101 -3.01 15.06 3.87
CA ASP A 101 -2.47 13.99 4.71
C ASP A 101 -0.92 13.94 4.66
N CYS A 102 -0.26 13.65 5.79
CA CYS A 102 1.20 13.74 5.96
C CYS A 102 1.95 12.55 5.31
N GLY A 103 1.89 12.45 3.98
CA GLY A 103 2.58 11.42 3.19
C GLY A 103 2.72 11.81 1.72
N ALA A 104 3.37 10.95 0.94
CA ALA A 104 3.68 11.21 -0.48
C ALA A 104 2.44 11.49 -1.34
N GLU A 105 1.35 10.77 -1.12
CA GLU A 105 0.08 11.00 -1.83
C GLU A 105 -0.52 12.38 -1.49
N GLY A 106 -0.52 12.76 -0.22
CA GLY A 106 -1.03 14.06 0.21
C GLY A 106 -0.20 15.22 -0.34
N GLU A 107 1.13 15.08 -0.39
CA GLU A 107 2.01 16.05 -1.05
C GLU A 107 1.71 16.17 -2.54
N ALA A 108 1.53 15.05 -3.23
CA ALA A 108 1.21 15.04 -4.65
C ALA A 108 -0.09 15.77 -4.96
N ILE A 109 -1.16 15.50 -4.20
CA ILE A 109 -2.46 16.14 -4.40
C ILE A 109 -2.35 17.67 -4.36
N ALA A 110 -1.64 18.23 -3.36
CA ALA A 110 -1.51 19.67 -3.24
C ALA A 110 -0.56 20.25 -4.30
N ARG A 111 0.62 19.65 -4.49
CA ARG A 111 1.65 20.21 -5.37
C ARG A 111 1.33 20.08 -6.85
N GLU A 112 0.62 19.02 -7.27
CA GLU A 112 0.09 18.92 -8.64
C GLU A 112 -0.84 20.09 -8.96
N LEU A 113 -1.65 20.54 -8.00
CA LEU A 113 -2.52 21.72 -8.16
C LEU A 113 -1.72 23.01 -8.27
N LEU A 114 -0.67 23.17 -7.46
CA LEU A 114 0.21 24.33 -7.53
C LEU A 114 0.96 24.39 -8.87
N ASP A 115 1.46 23.25 -9.34
CA ASP A 115 2.11 23.14 -10.65
C ASP A 115 1.14 23.46 -11.79
N HIS A 116 -0.09 22.93 -11.72
CA HIS A 116 -1.12 23.20 -12.72
C HIS A 116 -1.58 24.66 -12.74
N ALA A 117 -1.62 25.31 -11.57
CA ALA A 117 -1.91 26.74 -11.44
C ALA A 117 -0.69 27.65 -11.69
N ALA A 118 0.48 27.08 -12.01
CA ALA A 118 1.75 27.78 -12.15
C ALA A 118 2.12 28.65 -10.94
N TYR A 119 1.74 28.25 -9.73
CA TYR A 119 2.04 28.98 -8.51
C TYR A 119 3.53 28.89 -8.16
N ARG A 120 4.16 30.03 -7.85
CA ARG A 120 5.59 30.13 -7.48
C ARG A 120 5.82 30.96 -6.22
N GLY A 121 4.75 31.26 -5.48
CA GLY A 121 4.82 32.00 -4.23
C GLY A 121 5.21 31.13 -3.03
N PRO A 122 5.20 31.70 -1.82
CA PRO A 122 5.57 31.01 -0.58
C PRO A 122 4.66 29.81 -0.27
N VAL A 123 5.26 28.71 0.18
CA VAL A 123 4.56 27.49 0.59
C VAL A 123 5.00 27.08 1.99
N ARG A 124 4.03 26.79 2.86
CA ARG A 124 4.25 26.12 4.14
C ARG A 124 3.50 24.80 4.21
N ARG A 125 3.92 23.96 5.15
CA ARG A 125 3.35 22.64 5.38
C ARG A 125 2.83 22.51 6.80
N LEU A 126 1.53 22.24 6.93
CA LEU A 126 0.94 21.79 8.18
C LEU A 126 1.26 20.30 8.38
N TRP A 127 2.00 19.94 9.43
CA TRP A 127 2.37 18.54 9.67
C TRP A 127 1.78 18.02 10.99
N TYR A 128 0.85 17.07 10.91
CA TYR A 128 0.08 16.56 12.05
C TYR A 128 0.09 15.02 12.11
N SER A 129 -0.01 14.46 13.32
CA SER A 129 -0.15 13.02 13.56
C SER A 129 -1.60 12.58 13.72
N ALA A 130 -2.48 13.49 14.11
CA ALA A 130 -3.90 13.25 14.35
C ALA A 130 -4.72 14.51 14.04
N LEU A 131 -6.02 14.33 13.76
CA LEU A 131 -6.96 15.40 13.40
C LEU A 131 -7.73 15.97 14.59
N ASP A 132 -7.36 15.62 15.82
CA ASP A 132 -7.94 16.23 17.02
C ASP A 132 -7.47 17.68 17.20
N ALA A 133 -8.27 18.49 17.91
CA ALA A 133 -8.05 19.92 18.04
C ALA A 133 -6.70 20.26 18.70
N ALA A 134 -6.24 19.47 19.68
CA ALA A 134 -4.98 19.73 20.38
C ALA A 134 -3.77 19.49 19.44
N SER A 135 -3.77 18.36 18.72
CA SER A 135 -2.75 18.05 17.71
C SER A 135 -2.70 19.10 16.60
N LEU A 136 -3.86 19.50 16.08
CA LEU A 136 -3.95 20.49 15.01
C LEU A 136 -3.51 21.88 15.47
N THR A 137 -3.91 22.33 16.65
CA THR A 137 -3.49 23.64 17.21
C THR A 137 -1.97 23.71 17.34
N LYS A 138 -1.35 22.66 17.87
CA LYS A 138 0.12 22.58 17.97
C LYS A 138 0.78 22.59 16.59
N ALA A 139 0.21 21.90 15.61
CA ALA A 139 0.74 21.85 14.24
C ALA A 139 0.60 23.19 13.51
N ILE A 140 -0.52 23.90 13.68
CA ILE A 140 -0.77 25.23 13.12
C ILE A 140 0.23 26.25 13.67
N ALA A 141 0.55 26.17 14.97
CA ALA A 141 1.57 27.03 15.57
C ALA A 141 3.00 26.73 15.05
N ASN A 142 3.23 25.54 14.48
CA ASN A 142 4.55 25.06 14.06
C ASN A 142 4.58 24.66 12.58
N LEU A 143 4.06 25.53 11.71
CA LEU A 143 4.11 25.31 10.26
C LEU A 143 5.55 25.16 9.77
N ARG A 144 5.79 24.09 9.00
CA ARG A 144 7.11 23.80 8.43
C ARG A 144 7.30 24.53 7.10
N PRO A 145 8.55 24.80 6.67
CA PRO A 145 8.82 25.20 5.30
C PRO A 145 8.28 24.15 4.31
N GLY A 146 7.70 24.56 3.19
CA GLY A 146 7.15 23.65 2.19
C GLY A 146 8.18 22.63 1.69
N GLU A 147 9.41 23.09 1.48
CA GLU A 147 10.57 22.33 0.99
C GLU A 147 10.85 21.09 1.84
N SER A 148 10.54 21.14 3.14
CA SER A 148 10.76 20.02 4.07
C SER A 148 10.01 18.74 3.70
N SER A 149 8.95 18.86 2.90
CA SER A 149 8.09 17.76 2.45
C SER A 149 8.15 17.53 0.94
N GLU A 150 8.85 18.39 0.19
CA GLU A 150 8.97 18.29 -1.25
C GLU A 150 9.59 16.98 -1.78
N PRO A 151 10.57 16.34 -1.11
CA PRO A 151 11.06 15.03 -1.55
C PRO A 151 9.96 13.96 -1.64
N LEU A 152 8.91 14.06 -0.80
CA LEU A 152 7.78 13.12 -0.86
C LEU A 152 6.93 13.35 -2.11
N TYR A 153 6.82 14.58 -2.59
CA TYR A 153 6.19 14.89 -3.87
C TYR A 153 6.97 14.25 -5.02
N TRP A 154 8.28 14.46 -5.06
CA TRP A 154 9.12 13.87 -6.11
C TRP A 154 9.12 12.34 -6.08
N ALA A 155 9.06 11.73 -4.89
CA ALA A 155 8.88 10.28 -4.76
C ALA A 155 7.54 9.80 -5.34
N SER A 156 6.44 10.53 -5.08
CA SER A 156 5.12 10.22 -5.66
C SER A 156 5.14 10.37 -7.19
N GLN A 157 5.73 11.45 -7.70
CA GLN A 157 5.87 11.68 -9.13
C GLN A 157 6.71 10.60 -9.82
N ALA A 158 7.86 10.24 -9.24
CA ALA A 158 8.70 9.17 -9.77
C ALA A 158 7.92 7.85 -9.86
N ARG A 159 7.17 7.50 -8.81
CA ARG A 159 6.31 6.31 -8.79
C ARG A 159 5.23 6.36 -9.87
N SER A 160 4.46 7.44 -9.92
CA SER A 160 3.35 7.63 -10.86
C SER A 160 3.83 7.53 -12.31
N ARG A 161 4.95 8.21 -12.62
CA ARG A 161 5.59 8.20 -13.95
C ARG A 161 6.14 6.81 -14.32
N ALA A 162 6.79 6.11 -13.39
CA ALA A 162 7.27 4.75 -13.62
C ALA A 162 6.11 3.77 -13.87
N ASP A 163 5.04 3.87 -13.09
CA ASP A 163 3.85 3.04 -13.25
C ASP A 163 3.15 3.32 -14.59
N TRP A 164 3.11 4.57 -15.06
CA TRP A 164 2.60 4.93 -16.40
C TRP A 164 3.49 4.41 -17.52
N LEU A 165 4.81 4.61 -17.43
CA LEU A 165 5.76 4.14 -18.45
C LEU A 165 5.68 2.63 -18.64
N MET A 166 5.72 1.86 -17.56
CA MET A 166 5.59 0.41 -17.64
C MET A 166 4.18 -0.02 -18.04
N GLY A 167 3.16 0.56 -17.40
CA GLY A 167 1.77 0.20 -17.62
C GLY A 167 1.34 0.40 -19.07
N MET A 168 1.60 1.59 -19.63
CA MET A 168 1.20 1.94 -21.00
C MET A 168 2.00 1.15 -22.04
N ASN A 169 3.33 1.07 -21.89
CA ASN A 169 4.18 0.42 -22.89
C ASN A 169 4.05 -1.10 -22.85
N LEU A 170 4.20 -1.71 -21.68
CA LEU A 170 4.17 -3.18 -21.57
C LEU A 170 2.77 -3.73 -21.82
N SER A 171 1.71 -3.08 -21.31
CA SER A 171 0.35 -3.58 -21.58
C SER A 171 0.03 -3.55 -23.08
N ARG A 172 0.45 -2.49 -23.80
CA ARG A 172 0.29 -2.43 -25.26
C ARG A 172 1.12 -3.50 -25.96
N ALA A 173 2.40 -3.63 -25.63
CA ALA A 173 3.29 -4.64 -26.24
C ALA A 173 2.76 -6.07 -26.06
N TYR A 174 2.39 -6.45 -24.83
CA TYR A 174 1.85 -7.78 -24.53
C TYR A 174 0.47 -8.00 -25.16
N THR A 175 -0.37 -6.96 -25.24
CA THR A 175 -1.67 -7.06 -25.93
C THR A 175 -1.47 -7.27 -27.42
N LEU A 176 -0.57 -6.53 -28.07
CA LEU A 176 -0.26 -6.69 -29.49
C LEU A 176 0.29 -8.10 -29.78
N ARG A 177 1.24 -8.56 -28.98
CA ARG A 177 1.78 -9.93 -29.09
C ARG A 177 0.70 -10.99 -28.90
N SER A 178 -0.17 -10.81 -27.90
CA SER A 178 -1.28 -11.74 -27.67
C SER A 178 -2.29 -11.76 -28.80
N ARG A 179 -2.60 -10.60 -29.42
CA ARG A 179 -3.52 -10.52 -30.57
C ARG A 179 -2.95 -11.21 -31.80
N ALA A 180 -1.65 -11.04 -32.07
CA ALA A 180 -0.97 -11.73 -33.17
C ALA A 180 -1.00 -13.27 -33.01
N ALA A 181 -1.09 -13.77 -31.77
CA ALA A 181 -1.25 -15.19 -31.45
C ALA A 181 -2.73 -15.64 -31.33
N GLY A 182 -3.69 -14.84 -31.80
CA GLY A 182 -5.13 -15.19 -31.76
C GLY A 182 -5.81 -14.97 -30.39
N GLY A 183 -5.11 -14.39 -29.41
CA GLY A 183 -5.65 -14.09 -28.10
C GLY A 183 -6.65 -12.93 -28.11
N LYS A 184 -7.68 -13.02 -27.27
CA LYS A 184 -8.72 -11.99 -27.10
C LYS A 184 -8.44 -11.11 -25.87
N GLY A 185 -8.82 -9.84 -25.98
CA GLY A 185 -8.78 -8.86 -24.89
C GLY A 185 -7.39 -8.27 -24.58
N PRO A 186 -7.32 -7.28 -23.67
CA PRO A 186 -6.07 -6.68 -23.24
C PRO A 186 -5.23 -7.64 -22.38
N ARG A 187 -3.92 -7.42 -22.37
CA ARG A 187 -2.95 -8.03 -21.45
C ARG A 187 -2.37 -6.92 -20.59
N HIS A 188 -2.92 -6.77 -19.38
CA HIS A 188 -2.46 -5.77 -18.44
C HIS A 188 -1.14 -6.20 -17.81
N VAL A 189 -0.14 -5.34 -17.92
CA VAL A 189 1.18 -5.51 -17.32
C VAL A 189 1.46 -4.29 -16.46
N GLY A 190 1.95 -4.52 -15.24
CA GLY A 190 2.25 -3.43 -14.32
C GLY A 190 3.17 -3.87 -13.20
N ARG A 191 3.95 -2.92 -12.68
CA ARG A 191 4.98 -3.16 -11.66
C ARG A 191 4.47 -3.90 -10.42
N VAL A 192 3.20 -3.70 -10.04
CA VAL A 192 2.59 -4.34 -8.87
C VAL A 192 1.82 -5.61 -9.27
N MET A 193 0.91 -5.49 -10.23
CA MET A 193 0.01 -6.60 -10.57
C MET A 193 0.75 -7.80 -11.18
N SER A 194 1.79 -7.58 -11.98
CA SER A 194 2.50 -8.66 -12.67
C SER A 194 3.32 -9.51 -11.70
N PRO A 195 4.11 -8.94 -10.75
CA PRO A 195 4.72 -9.74 -9.70
C PRO A 195 3.71 -10.42 -8.76
N THR A 196 2.58 -9.78 -8.44
CA THR A 196 1.53 -10.43 -7.65
C THR A 196 0.97 -11.66 -8.35
N LEU A 197 0.69 -11.58 -9.66
CA LEU A 197 0.27 -12.74 -10.45
C LEU A 197 1.38 -13.81 -10.50
N ALA A 198 2.64 -13.41 -10.64
CA ALA A 198 3.77 -14.33 -10.68
C ALA A 198 3.92 -15.15 -9.38
N LEU A 199 3.58 -14.59 -8.21
CA LEU A 199 3.57 -15.34 -6.95
C LEU A 199 2.58 -16.52 -6.98
N VAL A 200 1.38 -16.29 -7.54
CA VAL A 200 0.36 -17.33 -7.69
C VAL A 200 0.81 -18.37 -8.71
N VAL A 201 1.22 -17.94 -9.91
CA VAL A 201 1.67 -18.84 -10.97
C VAL A 201 2.85 -19.72 -10.52
N ARG A 202 3.83 -19.16 -9.80
CA ARG A 202 4.96 -19.93 -9.27
C ARG A 202 4.52 -20.94 -8.21
N ARG A 203 3.55 -20.58 -7.36
CA ARG A 203 3.00 -21.51 -6.36
C ARG A 203 2.25 -22.65 -7.02
N ASP A 204 1.43 -22.36 -8.02
CA ASP A 204 0.69 -23.37 -8.77
C ASP A 204 1.64 -24.30 -9.54
N ALA A 205 2.70 -23.77 -10.15
CA ALA A 205 3.74 -24.56 -10.80
C ALA A 205 4.48 -25.46 -9.80
N ALA A 206 4.79 -24.96 -8.59
CA ALA A 206 5.42 -25.76 -7.55
C ALA A 206 4.50 -26.88 -7.05
N ILE A 207 3.19 -26.63 -6.95
CA ILE A 207 2.18 -27.65 -6.60
C ILE A 207 2.07 -28.69 -7.72
N ALA A 208 2.01 -28.27 -8.99
CA ALA A 208 1.93 -29.18 -10.13
C ALA A 208 3.19 -30.04 -10.32
N ALA A 209 4.36 -29.50 -9.98
CA ALA A 209 5.63 -30.20 -10.03
C ALA A 209 5.92 -31.04 -8.77
N PHE A 210 5.11 -30.90 -7.72
CA PHE A 210 5.29 -31.65 -6.48
C PHE A 210 5.09 -33.14 -6.74
N ARG A 211 6.08 -33.94 -6.35
CA ARG A 211 5.98 -35.40 -6.37
C ARG A 211 5.87 -35.86 -4.93
N GLU A 212 4.76 -36.53 -4.63
CA GLU A 212 4.55 -37.16 -3.34
C GLU A 212 5.65 -38.19 -3.09
N ALA A 213 6.16 -38.21 -1.86
CA ALA A 213 7.11 -39.19 -1.39
C ALA A 213 6.68 -39.65 -0.01
N THR A 214 6.59 -40.96 0.18
CA THR A 214 6.32 -41.57 1.49
C THR A 214 7.57 -41.49 2.32
N TYR A 215 7.42 -41.01 3.56
CA TYR A 215 8.47 -41.07 4.55
C TYR A 215 7.90 -41.57 5.87
N TYR A 216 8.79 -42.03 6.74
CA TYR A 216 8.45 -42.67 8.01
C TYR A 216 9.00 -41.83 9.15
N ASP A 217 8.12 -41.45 10.08
CA ASP A 217 8.50 -40.95 11.40
C ASP A 217 8.50 -42.13 12.37
N LEU A 218 9.48 -42.16 13.28
CA LEU A 218 9.56 -43.22 14.29
C LEU A 218 9.16 -42.65 15.64
N GLU A 219 8.25 -43.36 16.30
CA GLU A 219 7.77 -43.04 17.63
C GLU A 219 7.93 -44.28 18.51
N ILE A 220 8.53 -44.11 19.69
CA ILE A 220 8.64 -45.16 20.70
C ILE A 220 8.03 -44.70 22.02
N THR A 221 7.39 -45.62 22.73
CA THR A 221 6.94 -45.37 24.11
C THR A 221 7.94 -45.98 25.08
N ALA A 222 8.57 -45.15 25.89
CA ALA A 222 9.50 -45.57 26.94
C ALA A 222 8.86 -45.44 28.33
N GLN A 223 9.20 -46.36 29.23
CA GLN A 223 8.88 -46.26 30.65
C GLN A 223 10.08 -45.73 31.41
N THR A 224 9.86 -44.73 32.24
CA THR A 224 10.86 -44.22 33.18
C THR A 224 10.96 -45.12 34.41
N ALA A 225 12.08 -45.05 35.12
CA ALA A 225 12.25 -45.78 36.39
C ALA A 225 11.22 -45.40 37.47
N LEU A 226 10.57 -44.25 37.33
CA LEU A 226 9.51 -43.76 38.22
C LEU A 226 8.10 -44.18 37.77
N GLY A 227 8.00 -45.05 36.74
CA GLY A 227 6.72 -45.56 36.24
C GLY A 227 5.95 -44.59 35.32
N ALA A 228 6.54 -43.47 34.93
CA ALA A 228 5.95 -42.55 33.95
C ALA A 228 6.23 -43.02 32.51
N SER A 229 5.23 -42.90 31.64
CA SER A 229 5.31 -43.20 30.21
C SER A 229 5.67 -41.95 29.42
N VAL A 230 6.67 -42.03 28.53
CA VAL A 230 7.13 -40.91 27.68
C VAL A 230 7.16 -41.36 26.23
N VAL A 231 6.64 -40.52 25.34
CA VAL A 231 6.71 -40.72 23.89
C VAL A 231 7.96 -40.01 23.36
N LEU A 232 8.84 -40.76 22.71
CA LEU A 232 10.06 -40.26 22.08
C LEU A 232 9.93 -40.37 20.57
N THR A 233 10.26 -39.28 19.87
CA THR A 233 10.33 -39.25 18.41
C THR A 233 11.78 -39.30 17.95
N TYR A 234 12.07 -40.09 16.92
CA TYR A 234 13.41 -40.15 16.36
C TYR A 234 13.72 -38.87 15.58
N ALA A 235 14.81 -38.19 15.96
CA ALA A 235 15.31 -36.99 15.29
C ALA A 235 16.63 -37.33 14.58
N PRO A 236 16.62 -37.60 13.27
CA PRO A 236 17.84 -37.86 12.51
C PRO A 236 18.77 -36.64 12.47
N VAL A 237 20.08 -36.91 12.43
CA VAL A 237 21.15 -35.90 12.62
C VAL A 237 21.18 -34.82 11.53
N ASP A 238 20.77 -35.16 10.30
CA ASP A 238 20.85 -34.26 9.14
C ASP A 238 19.50 -33.64 8.70
N GLU A 239 18.53 -33.49 9.62
CA GLU A 239 17.16 -33.02 9.31
C GLU A 239 16.42 -33.88 8.24
N GLY A 240 17.00 -35.02 7.86
CA GLY A 240 16.51 -35.89 6.79
C GLY A 240 15.29 -36.70 7.20
N ARG A 241 14.43 -37.01 6.24
CA ARG A 241 13.31 -37.95 6.44
C ARG A 241 13.74 -39.37 6.12
N ILE A 242 13.17 -40.38 6.77
CA ILE A 242 13.42 -41.79 6.45
C ILE A 242 12.49 -42.20 5.31
N PHE A 243 13.03 -42.51 4.13
CA PHE A 243 12.22 -42.90 2.96
C PHE A 243 12.14 -44.42 2.75
N ASP A 244 13.14 -45.17 3.22
CA ASP A 244 13.09 -46.63 3.17
C ASP A 244 12.43 -47.18 4.44
N ARG A 245 11.41 -48.01 4.25
CA ARG A 245 10.71 -48.67 5.34
C ARG A 245 11.61 -49.67 6.07
N ALA A 246 12.52 -50.35 5.38
CA ALA A 246 13.42 -51.31 6.00
C ALA A 246 14.36 -50.64 6.99
N ASP A 247 14.86 -49.43 6.65
CA ASP A 247 15.69 -48.62 7.55
C ASP A 247 14.89 -48.21 8.80
N ALA A 248 13.64 -47.77 8.62
CA ALA A 248 12.74 -47.44 9.72
C ALA A 248 12.52 -48.64 10.67
N GLU A 249 12.24 -49.82 10.11
CA GLU A 249 12.02 -51.05 10.87
C GLU A 249 13.29 -51.52 11.59
N ALA A 250 14.46 -51.41 10.95
CA ALA A 250 15.75 -51.74 11.57
C ALA A 250 16.07 -50.83 12.77
N ILE A 251 15.80 -49.52 12.65
CA ILE A 251 16.00 -48.56 13.76
C ILE A 251 15.06 -48.89 14.93
N ILE A 252 13.78 -49.17 14.66
CA ILE A 252 12.83 -49.58 15.72
C ILE A 252 13.26 -50.87 16.38
N ALA A 253 13.70 -51.87 15.60
CA ALA A 253 14.17 -53.14 16.14
C ALA A 253 15.40 -52.95 17.05
N ALA A 254 16.35 -52.10 16.65
CA ALA A 254 17.53 -51.78 17.47
C ALA A 254 17.18 -50.98 18.74
N ALA A 255 16.15 -50.13 18.69
CA ALA A 255 15.69 -49.36 19.85
C ALA A 255 14.81 -50.18 20.81
N THR A 256 14.17 -51.24 20.35
CA THR A 256 13.26 -52.07 21.17
C THR A 256 14.03 -52.80 22.26
N GLY A 257 13.69 -52.53 23.52
CA GLY A 257 14.37 -53.09 24.69
C GLY A 257 15.65 -52.33 25.08
N ALA A 258 16.04 -51.30 24.32
CA ALA A 258 17.12 -50.41 24.72
C ALA A 258 16.73 -49.61 25.97
N SER A 259 17.71 -49.32 26.82
CA SER A 259 17.56 -48.43 27.98
C SER A 259 18.72 -47.46 28.00
N GLY A 260 18.49 -46.26 28.49
CA GLY A 260 19.50 -45.22 28.49
C GLY A 260 19.09 -44.01 29.32
N PRO A 261 20.04 -43.10 29.59
CA PRO A 261 19.77 -41.89 30.34
C PRO A 261 18.87 -40.94 29.54
N LEU A 262 17.87 -40.36 30.20
CA LEU A 262 17.03 -39.30 29.65
C LEU A 262 17.56 -37.94 30.10
N ALA A 263 17.86 -37.06 29.14
CA ALA A 263 18.18 -35.67 29.42
C ALA A 263 16.91 -34.81 29.28
N VAL A 264 16.64 -33.98 30.28
CA VAL A 264 15.52 -33.03 30.26
C VAL A 264 16.07 -31.62 30.32
N ALA A 265 15.76 -30.81 29.32
CA ALA A 265 16.03 -29.38 29.32
C ALA A 265 14.73 -28.62 29.60
N HIS A 266 14.71 -27.79 30.64
CA HIS A 266 13.60 -26.89 30.93
C HIS A 266 14.00 -25.47 30.56
N GLU A 267 13.26 -24.87 29.63
CA GLU A 267 13.50 -23.51 29.17
C GLU A 267 12.25 -22.67 29.39
N SER A 268 12.37 -21.59 30.17
CA SER A 268 11.27 -20.65 30.37
C SER A 268 11.15 -19.75 29.15
N LYS A 269 10.09 -19.94 28.36
CA LYS A 269 9.80 -19.10 27.19
C LYS A 269 8.74 -18.07 27.53
N SER A 270 9.10 -16.79 27.47
CA SER A 270 8.15 -15.68 27.59
C SER A 270 7.78 -15.15 26.21
N GLN A 271 6.48 -15.13 25.90
CA GLN A 271 5.99 -14.53 24.67
C GLN A 271 5.51 -13.11 24.95
N LYS A 272 6.16 -12.12 24.31
CA LYS A 272 5.71 -10.73 24.39
C LYS A 272 4.34 -10.55 23.73
N PRO A 273 3.51 -9.60 24.22
CA PRO A 273 2.29 -9.21 23.54
C PRO A 273 2.55 -8.83 22.07
N PRO A 274 1.61 -9.10 21.17
CA PRO A 274 1.74 -8.70 19.78
C PRO A 274 1.83 -7.18 19.64
N ALA A 275 2.58 -6.72 18.63
CA ALA A 275 2.59 -5.30 18.24
C ALA A 275 1.18 -4.79 17.90
N LEU A 276 0.99 -3.47 18.04
CA LEU A 276 -0.26 -2.78 17.71
C LEU A 276 -0.73 -3.09 16.27
N MET A 277 -2.04 -2.98 16.08
CA MET A 277 -2.70 -3.40 14.85
C MET A 277 -2.28 -2.52 13.66
N THR A 278 -1.75 -3.15 12.60
CA THR A 278 -1.56 -2.52 11.29
C THR A 278 -2.70 -2.88 10.35
N LEU A 279 -2.89 -2.10 9.28
CA LEU A 279 -3.92 -2.41 8.27
C LEU A 279 -3.73 -3.80 7.64
N SER A 280 -2.48 -4.17 7.31
CA SER A 280 -2.17 -5.49 6.74
C SER A 280 -2.54 -6.61 7.72
N ARG A 281 -2.17 -6.48 9.00
CA ARG A 281 -2.52 -7.45 10.02
C ARG A 281 -4.03 -7.56 10.20
N PHE A 282 -4.73 -6.42 10.21
CA PHE A 282 -6.19 -6.40 10.30
C PHE A 282 -6.84 -7.09 9.10
N GLN A 283 -6.34 -6.86 7.88
CA GLN A 283 -6.81 -7.54 6.67
C GLN A 283 -6.59 -9.05 6.73
N GLN A 284 -5.42 -9.51 7.19
CA GLN A 284 -5.14 -10.94 7.36
C GLN A 284 -6.06 -11.59 8.41
N LEU A 285 -6.26 -10.94 9.55
CA LEU A 285 -7.13 -11.44 10.62
C LEU A 285 -8.59 -11.48 10.17
N ALA A 286 -9.08 -10.43 9.50
CA ALA A 286 -10.44 -10.38 9.00
C ALA A 286 -10.68 -11.43 7.89
N SER A 287 -9.68 -11.68 7.04
CA SER A 287 -9.74 -12.75 6.04
C SER A 287 -9.82 -14.13 6.72
N ARG A 288 -8.96 -14.40 7.71
CA ARG A 288 -8.93 -15.68 8.43
C ARG A 288 -10.20 -15.94 9.25
N ARG A 289 -10.70 -14.92 9.94
CA ARG A 289 -11.80 -15.07 10.89
C ARG A 289 -13.18 -14.93 10.25
N PHE A 290 -13.31 -14.11 9.21
CA PHE A 290 -14.60 -13.74 8.63
C PHE A 290 -14.69 -13.95 7.11
N GLY A 291 -13.63 -14.43 6.45
CA GLY A 291 -13.61 -14.58 4.99
C GLY A 291 -13.68 -13.24 4.24
N TRP A 292 -13.35 -12.12 4.89
CA TRP A 292 -13.45 -10.81 4.25
C TRP A 292 -12.30 -10.56 3.28
N SER A 293 -12.63 -10.05 2.10
CA SER A 293 -11.63 -9.52 1.17
C SER A 293 -10.95 -8.26 1.73
N ALA A 294 -9.73 -7.98 1.29
CA ALA A 294 -9.00 -6.76 1.67
C ALA A 294 -9.81 -5.48 1.37
N LYS A 295 -10.59 -5.48 0.28
CA LYS A 295 -11.50 -4.38 -0.08
C LYS A 295 -12.60 -4.20 0.96
N LYS A 296 -13.32 -5.28 1.32
CA LYS A 296 -14.39 -5.24 2.32
C LYS A 296 -13.86 -4.74 3.67
N THR A 297 -12.74 -5.29 4.13
CA THR A 297 -12.09 -4.87 5.39
C THR A 297 -11.73 -3.39 5.39
N SER A 298 -11.20 -2.87 4.28
CA SER A 298 -10.83 -1.46 4.16
C SER A 298 -12.04 -0.54 4.17
N THR A 299 -13.14 -0.92 3.51
CA THR A 299 -14.40 -0.17 3.51
C THR A 299 -15.01 -0.11 4.91
N SER A 300 -15.10 -1.25 5.61
CA SER A 300 -15.62 -1.31 6.97
C SER A 300 -14.80 -0.46 7.94
N ARG A 301 -13.46 -0.51 7.84
CA ARG A 301 -12.59 0.34 8.64
C ARG A 301 -12.85 1.83 8.41
N LYS A 302 -12.95 2.25 7.14
CA LYS A 302 -13.22 3.66 6.79
C LYS A 302 -14.52 4.15 7.44
N ALA A 303 -15.58 3.35 7.38
CA ALA A 303 -16.86 3.69 8.01
C ALA A 303 -16.77 3.89 9.53
N CYS A 304 -15.91 3.13 10.23
CA CYS A 304 -15.68 3.34 11.66
C CYS A 304 -14.88 4.60 11.97
N THR A 305 -13.97 5.02 11.09
CA THR A 305 -13.13 6.22 11.30
C THR A 305 -13.78 7.53 10.86
N THR A 306 -14.82 7.49 10.04
CA THR A 306 -15.52 8.68 9.53
C THR A 306 -16.86 8.95 10.22
N LYS A 307 -17.33 8.05 11.09
CA LYS A 307 -18.58 8.21 11.88
C LYS A 307 -18.35 8.73 13.30
N SER A 308 -17.16 9.25 13.57
CA SER A 308 -16.77 9.88 14.84
C SER A 308 -16.86 11.39 14.71
#